data_AF-A0A938GC15-F1
#
_entry.id   AF-A0A938GC15-F1
#
_cell.length_a   1.000
_cell.length_b   1.000
_cell.length_c   1.000
_cell.angle_alpha   90.00
_cell.angle_beta   90.00
_cell.angle_gamma   90.00
#
_symmetry.space_group_name_H-M   'P 1'
#
loop_
_entity.id
_entity.type
_entity.pdbx_description
1 polymer ?
#
loop_
_entity_poly.entity_id
_entity_poly.type
_entity_poly.pdbx_seq_one_letter_code
_entity_poly.pdbx_strand_id
1 'polypeptide(L)'
;MKKVLIALAALVVTTSVFGQGTVVFNNRNPAAGIDAKILLPGGAGVSGAAFTADLIAGPAGTALAKLVPVAGSTTTFRTGAAAGYVNSTTVTIPGIAAGGQATIAVRAYNGSTYAGSSLFGTSAPITIGTGNPTTSPPGTPTDMVGLTGFTLVPEPSTIALAILGIAGLLIRRRK
;
A
#
# COMPACT_ATOMS: atom_id res chain seq x y z
N MET A 1 -26.61 28.62 36.56
CA MET A 1 -26.22 28.85 35.14
C MET A 1 -24.79 28.39 34.83
N LYS A 2 -23.77 28.85 35.57
CA LYS A 2 -22.36 28.38 35.43
C LYS A 2 -22.12 26.87 35.57
N LYS A 3 -22.85 26.18 36.46
CA LYS A 3 -22.74 24.71 36.64
C LYS A 3 -23.37 23.90 35.49
N VAL A 4 -24.35 24.48 34.78
CA VAL A 4 -25.02 23.84 33.64
C VAL A 4 -24.15 23.93 32.39
N LEU A 5 -23.42 25.03 32.21
CA LEU A 5 -22.46 25.21 31.12
C LEU A 5 -21.28 24.21 31.20
N ILE A 6 -20.82 23.87 32.41
CA ILE A 6 -19.75 22.87 32.61
C ILE A 6 -20.25 21.45 32.32
N ALA A 7 -21.49 21.13 32.70
CA ALA A 7 -22.10 19.83 32.40
C ALA A 7 -22.37 19.64 30.90
N LEU A 8 -22.74 20.71 30.18
CA LEU A 8 -22.92 20.67 28.73
C LEU A 8 -21.59 20.57 27.97
N ALA A 9 -20.52 21.20 28.48
CA ALA A 9 -19.17 21.08 27.90
C ALA A 9 -18.57 19.67 28.08
N ALA A 10 -18.95 18.94 29.13
CA ALA A 10 -18.52 17.55 29.34
C ALA A 10 -19.23 16.53 28.42
N LEU A 11 -20.38 16.90 27.82
CA LEU A 11 -21.16 16.01 26.96
C LEU A 11 -20.65 15.98 25.49
N VAL A 12 -19.79 16.92 25.09
CA VAL A 12 -19.44 17.15 23.66
C VAL A 12 -18.15 16.46 23.21
N VAL A 13 -17.42 15.75 24.08
CA VAL A 13 -16.20 15.01 23.68
C VAL A 13 -16.40 13.50 23.84
N THR A 14 -17.44 12.96 23.21
CA THR A 14 -17.41 11.56 22.78
C THR A 14 -16.76 11.54 21.40
N THR A 15 -15.43 11.66 21.37
CA THR A 15 -14.69 11.24 20.18
C THR A 15 -14.94 9.75 20.03
N SER A 16 -15.74 9.37 19.05
CA SER A 16 -15.86 7.98 18.64
C SER A 16 -14.49 7.52 18.15
N VAL A 17 -13.67 7.02 19.05
CA VAL A 17 -12.53 6.14 18.73
C VAL A 17 -13.18 4.85 18.22
N PHE A 18 -13.60 4.87 16.96
CA PHE A 18 -13.82 3.63 16.25
C PHE A 18 -12.46 2.96 16.16
N GLY A 19 -12.36 1.72 16.62
CA GLY A 19 -11.21 0.88 16.28
C GLY A 19 -11.04 0.92 14.77
N GLN A 20 -9.80 1.07 14.32
CA GLN A 20 -9.49 1.09 12.90
C GLN A 20 -9.40 -0.34 12.38
N GLY A 21 -9.75 -0.51 11.10
CA GLY A 21 -9.63 -1.79 10.41
C GLY A 21 -8.17 -2.25 10.30
N THR A 22 -7.93 -3.55 10.47
CA THR A 22 -6.59 -4.15 10.38
C THR A 22 -6.47 -5.15 9.24
N VAL A 23 -5.30 -5.19 8.61
CA VAL A 23 -4.96 -6.15 7.54
C VAL A 23 -3.62 -6.80 7.82
N VAL A 24 -3.41 -8.01 7.34
CA VAL A 24 -2.10 -8.65 7.30
C VAL A 24 -1.42 -8.23 6.00
N PHE A 25 -0.42 -7.36 6.09
CA PHE A 25 0.43 -7.05 4.96
C PHE A 25 1.39 -8.22 4.69
N ASN A 26 0.90 -9.17 3.92
CA ASN A 26 1.61 -10.36 3.47
C ASN A 26 1.16 -10.76 2.07
N ASN A 27 2.09 -10.85 1.12
CA ASN A 27 1.81 -11.25 -0.25
C ASN A 27 2.01 -12.77 -0.49
N ARG A 28 2.11 -13.56 0.58
CA ARG A 28 2.14 -15.02 0.54
C ARG A 28 1.43 -15.65 1.70
N ASN A 29 0.24 -16.17 1.44
CA ASN A 29 -0.51 -17.02 2.37
C ASN A 29 -1.18 -18.15 1.56
N PRO A 30 -0.51 -19.31 1.41
CA PRO A 30 -1.04 -20.42 0.63
C PRO A 30 -2.39 -20.94 1.16
N ALA A 31 -2.63 -20.85 2.47
CA ALA A 31 -3.90 -21.27 3.07
C ALA A 31 -5.06 -20.35 2.68
N ALA A 32 -4.79 -19.07 2.41
CA ALA A 32 -5.76 -18.09 1.91
C ALA A 32 -5.74 -17.94 0.37
N GLY A 33 -4.99 -18.79 -0.35
CA GLY A 33 -4.85 -18.73 -1.81
C GLY A 33 -4.01 -17.55 -2.32
N ILE A 34 -3.18 -16.94 -1.47
CA ILE A 34 -2.35 -15.78 -1.83
C ILE A 34 -0.95 -16.25 -2.20
N ASP A 35 -0.59 -16.07 -3.46
CA ASP A 35 0.77 -16.24 -3.98
C ASP A 35 1.10 -15.10 -4.97
N ALA A 36 1.43 -13.93 -4.42
CA ALA A 36 1.58 -12.69 -5.16
C ALA A 36 3.06 -12.24 -5.18
N LYS A 37 3.90 -13.00 -5.89
CA LYS A 37 5.33 -12.74 -5.97
C LYS A 37 5.62 -11.41 -6.68
N ILE A 38 6.50 -10.59 -6.09
CA ILE A 38 6.99 -9.34 -6.69
C ILE A 38 8.35 -9.61 -7.33
N LEU A 39 8.48 -9.25 -8.61
CA LEU A 39 9.62 -9.61 -9.44
C LEU A 39 10.43 -8.39 -9.86
N LEU A 40 11.73 -8.59 -10.04
CA LEU A 40 12.63 -7.68 -10.72
C LEU A 40 12.43 -7.79 -12.25
N PRO A 41 12.84 -6.78 -13.03
CA PRO A 41 13.07 -6.95 -14.46
C PRO A 41 13.98 -8.16 -14.69
N GLY A 42 13.49 -9.16 -15.42
CA GLY A 42 14.18 -10.45 -15.62
C GLY A 42 13.63 -11.62 -14.80
N GLY A 43 12.60 -11.41 -13.97
CA GLY A 43 11.82 -12.50 -13.36
C GLY A 43 12.37 -13.06 -12.05
N ALA A 44 13.52 -12.57 -11.57
CA ALA A 44 14.00 -12.87 -10.24
C ALA A 44 13.10 -12.23 -9.17
N GLY A 45 12.90 -12.89 -8.02
CA GLY A 45 12.15 -12.30 -6.91
C GLY A 45 12.90 -11.11 -6.30
N VAL A 46 12.18 -10.05 -5.94
CA VAL A 46 12.74 -8.91 -5.19
C VAL A 46 13.23 -9.40 -3.82
N SER A 47 14.46 -9.06 -3.42
CA SER A 47 15.10 -9.68 -2.24
C SER A 47 15.78 -8.67 -1.33
N GLY A 48 15.60 -8.86 -0.02
CA GLY A 48 16.35 -8.17 1.03
C GLY A 48 15.95 -6.71 1.27
N ALA A 49 16.79 -6.01 2.03
CA ALA A 49 16.54 -4.67 2.56
C ALA A 49 16.88 -3.52 1.59
N ALA A 50 17.42 -3.82 0.40
CA ALA A 50 17.62 -2.82 -0.65
C ALA A 50 16.28 -2.36 -1.29
N PHE A 51 15.23 -3.14 -1.06
CA PHE A 51 13.88 -2.88 -1.52
C PHE A 51 12.93 -2.73 -0.35
N THR A 52 11.98 -1.83 -0.56
CA THR A 52 10.94 -1.48 0.39
C THR A 52 9.59 -1.76 -0.24
N ALA A 53 8.65 -2.24 0.56
CA ALA A 53 7.26 -2.34 0.19
C ALA A 53 6.40 -1.59 1.20
N ASP A 54 5.35 -0.93 0.72
CA ASP A 54 4.35 -0.29 1.57
C ASP A 54 2.94 -0.48 1.00
N LEU A 55 1.95 -0.20 1.85
CA LEU A 55 0.55 -0.20 1.44
C LEU A 55 0.09 1.22 1.17
N ILE A 56 -0.66 1.36 0.08
CA ILE A 56 -1.52 2.51 -0.15
C ILE A 56 -2.96 2.05 0.01
N ALA A 57 -3.79 2.86 0.66
CA ALA A 57 -5.17 2.52 0.94
C ALA A 57 -6.10 3.74 0.89
N GLY A 58 -7.40 3.44 0.84
CA GLY A 58 -8.48 4.40 0.96
C GLY A 58 -9.82 3.68 1.14
N PRO A 59 -10.93 4.42 1.27
CA PRO A 59 -12.28 3.85 1.31
C PRO A 59 -12.54 2.90 0.14
N ALA A 60 -13.47 1.97 0.31
CA ALA A 60 -13.91 1.07 -0.76
C ALA A 60 -14.30 1.85 -2.04
N GLY A 61 -13.80 1.41 -3.19
CA GLY A 61 -14.01 2.07 -4.49
C GLY A 61 -13.08 3.25 -4.79
N THR A 62 -12.14 3.59 -3.89
CA THR A 62 -11.15 4.64 -4.17
C THR A 62 -10.26 4.24 -5.34
N ALA A 63 -10.18 5.08 -6.36
CA ALA A 63 -9.32 4.85 -7.52
C ALA A 63 -7.83 4.78 -7.11
N LEU A 64 -7.04 3.95 -7.81
CA LEU A 64 -5.62 3.73 -7.51
C LEU A 64 -4.82 5.04 -7.34
N ALA A 65 -5.04 6.01 -8.22
CA ALA A 65 -4.36 7.31 -8.20
C ALA A 65 -4.73 8.22 -7.00
N LYS A 66 -5.73 7.83 -6.20
CA LYS A 66 -6.20 8.55 -5.02
C LYS A 66 -5.93 7.80 -3.72
N LEU A 67 -5.36 6.58 -3.79
CA LEU A 67 -4.92 5.87 -2.59
C LEU A 67 -3.73 6.58 -1.96
N VAL A 68 -3.67 6.57 -0.63
CA VAL A 68 -2.68 7.30 0.16
C VAL A 68 -1.82 6.30 0.94
N PRO A 69 -0.51 6.55 1.13
CA PRO A 69 0.35 5.68 1.92
C PRO A 69 -0.18 5.47 3.34
N VAL A 70 -0.22 4.21 3.78
CA VAL A 70 -0.64 3.84 5.12
C VAL A 70 0.57 3.93 6.06
N ALA A 71 0.48 4.81 7.06
CA ALA A 71 1.54 4.99 8.05
C ALA A 71 1.84 3.67 8.79
N GLY A 72 3.12 3.34 8.94
CA GLY A 72 3.56 2.10 9.60
C GLY A 72 3.41 0.82 8.76
N SER A 73 3.04 0.92 7.47
CA SER A 73 2.93 -0.24 6.58
C SER A 73 4.25 -0.65 5.92
N THR A 74 5.33 0.09 6.12
CA THR A 74 6.60 -0.17 5.45
C THR A 74 7.25 -1.47 5.93
N THR A 75 7.69 -2.31 4.98
CA THR A 75 8.39 -3.56 5.25
C THR A 75 9.45 -3.85 4.17
N THR A 76 10.28 -4.86 4.39
CA THR A 76 11.32 -5.32 3.45
C THR A 76 10.99 -6.69 2.90
N PHE A 77 11.81 -7.17 1.96
CA PHE A 77 11.63 -8.46 1.31
C PHE A 77 12.39 -9.58 2.00
N ARG A 78 11.80 -10.77 2.00
CA ARG A 78 12.48 -12.02 2.35
C ARG A 78 13.59 -12.32 1.32
N THR A 79 14.48 -13.24 1.68
CA THR A 79 15.64 -13.62 0.86
C THR A 79 15.57 -15.10 0.44
N GLY A 80 16.49 -15.52 -0.42
CA GLY A 80 16.61 -16.92 -0.86
C GLY A 80 15.39 -17.40 -1.65
N ALA A 81 14.92 -18.63 -1.37
CA ALA A 81 13.75 -19.21 -2.05
C ALA A 81 12.45 -18.39 -1.86
N ALA A 82 12.39 -17.56 -0.82
CA ALA A 82 11.26 -16.69 -0.53
C ALA A 82 11.43 -15.26 -1.08
N ALA A 83 12.45 -15.00 -1.91
CA ALA A 83 12.56 -13.73 -2.63
C ALA A 83 11.28 -13.44 -3.43
N GLY A 84 10.84 -12.20 -3.42
CA GLY A 84 9.59 -11.71 -4.00
C GLY A 84 8.43 -11.67 -3.02
N TYR A 85 8.64 -12.12 -1.78
CA TYR A 85 7.65 -12.01 -0.70
C TYR A 85 8.12 -11.07 0.41
N VAL A 86 7.18 -10.32 0.98
CA VAL A 86 7.47 -9.34 2.05
C VAL A 86 7.58 -10.01 3.42
N ASN A 87 8.28 -9.37 4.35
CA ASN A 87 8.19 -9.70 5.76
C ASN A 87 6.79 -9.31 6.26
N SER A 88 6.03 -10.29 6.73
CA SER A 88 4.62 -10.12 7.11
C SER A 88 4.49 -9.17 8.29
N THR A 89 3.57 -8.22 8.21
CA THR A 89 3.27 -7.31 9.32
C THR A 89 1.77 -7.03 9.40
N THR A 90 1.26 -6.70 10.58
CA THR A 90 -0.13 -6.25 10.74
C THR A 90 -0.18 -4.74 10.59
N VAL A 91 -1.07 -4.27 9.72
CA VAL A 91 -1.22 -2.85 9.40
C VAL A 91 -2.63 -2.40 9.76
N THR A 92 -2.70 -1.30 10.48
CA THR A 92 -3.95 -0.59 10.75
C THR A 92 -4.19 0.43 9.65
N ILE A 93 -5.40 0.46 9.08
CA ILE A 93 -5.75 1.39 7.99
C ILE A 93 -6.48 2.61 8.57
N PRO A 94 -5.86 3.81 8.57
CA PRO A 94 -6.49 5.01 9.08
C PRO A 94 -7.76 5.37 8.31
N GLY A 95 -8.78 5.83 9.03
CA GLY A 95 -10.04 6.28 8.44
C GLY A 95 -10.98 5.16 7.96
N ILE A 96 -10.60 3.88 8.12
CA ILE A 96 -11.47 2.74 7.86
C ILE A 96 -11.93 2.16 9.19
N ALA A 97 -13.23 2.07 9.39
CA ALA A 97 -13.82 1.46 10.58
C ALA A 97 -13.41 -0.03 10.67
N ALA A 98 -13.22 -0.52 11.89
CA ALA A 98 -13.06 -1.94 12.19
C ALA A 98 -14.19 -2.77 11.58
N GLY A 99 -13.86 -3.82 10.81
CA GLY A 99 -14.87 -4.59 10.06
C GLY A 99 -15.36 -3.92 8.77
N GLY A 100 -14.92 -2.69 8.47
CA GLY A 100 -15.29 -1.95 7.27
C GLY A 100 -14.54 -2.45 6.03
N GLN A 101 -14.79 -1.82 4.88
CA GLN A 101 -14.14 -2.16 3.61
C GLN A 101 -13.12 -1.11 3.19
N ALA A 102 -11.97 -1.55 2.69
CA ALA A 102 -10.90 -0.72 2.17
C ALA A 102 -10.51 -1.15 0.75
N THR A 103 -10.14 -0.18 -0.09
CA THR A 103 -9.38 -0.46 -1.32
C THR A 103 -7.90 -0.33 -0.99
N ILE A 104 -7.10 -1.34 -1.30
CA ILE A 104 -5.67 -1.35 -1.03
C ILE A 104 -4.88 -1.71 -2.29
N ALA A 105 -3.63 -1.24 -2.35
CA ALA A 105 -2.64 -1.72 -3.30
C ALA A 105 -1.26 -1.75 -2.61
N VAL A 106 -0.40 -2.64 -3.11
CA VAL A 106 0.99 -2.76 -2.65
C VAL A 106 1.88 -1.99 -3.59
N ARG A 107 2.76 -1.14 -3.04
CA ARG A 107 3.88 -0.61 -3.79
C ARG A 107 5.15 -1.31 -3.38
N ALA A 108 6.06 -1.46 -4.33
CA ALA A 108 7.40 -1.95 -4.09
C ALA A 108 8.40 -1.12 -4.89
N TYR A 109 9.53 -0.83 -4.29
CA TYR A 109 10.49 0.12 -4.84
C TYR A 109 11.89 -0.08 -4.23
N ASN A 110 12.94 0.33 -4.96
CA ASN A 110 14.29 0.37 -4.39
C ASN A 110 14.50 1.63 -3.53
N GLY A 111 15.29 1.50 -2.47
CA GLY A 111 15.60 2.62 -1.57
C GLY A 111 14.48 2.94 -0.56
N SER A 112 14.47 4.17 -0.05
CA SER A 112 13.67 4.56 1.13
C SER A 112 12.29 5.15 0.80
N THR A 113 12.10 5.74 -0.37
CA THR A 113 10.83 6.36 -0.77
C THR A 113 10.42 5.96 -2.19
N TYR A 114 9.12 5.79 -2.41
CA TYR A 114 8.58 5.44 -3.73
C TYR A 114 8.91 6.51 -4.79
N ALA A 115 8.85 7.79 -4.42
CA ALA A 115 9.04 8.90 -5.37
C ALA A 115 10.50 9.14 -5.79
N GLY A 116 11.48 8.65 -5.00
CA GLY A 116 12.90 8.76 -5.33
C GLY A 116 13.51 7.46 -5.86
N SER A 117 12.67 6.49 -6.20
CA SER A 117 13.09 5.14 -6.59
C SER A 117 13.32 5.05 -8.09
N SER A 118 14.44 4.48 -8.52
CA SER A 118 14.70 4.22 -9.94
C SER A 118 14.06 2.92 -10.47
N LEU A 119 13.51 2.09 -9.58
CA LEU A 119 12.90 0.81 -9.91
C LEU A 119 11.71 0.57 -8.97
N PHE A 120 10.49 0.69 -9.49
CA PHE A 120 9.28 0.63 -8.69
C PHE A 120 8.13 -0.08 -9.41
N GLY A 121 7.08 -0.38 -8.67
CA GLY A 121 5.83 -0.90 -9.21
C GLY A 121 4.71 -0.80 -8.17
N THR A 122 3.48 -0.85 -8.67
CA THR A 122 2.27 -0.89 -7.84
C THR A 122 1.38 -2.02 -8.32
N SER A 123 0.79 -2.79 -7.41
CA SER A 123 -0.16 -3.83 -7.74
C SER A 123 -1.47 -3.26 -8.30
N ALA A 124 -2.29 -4.12 -8.91
CA ALA A 124 -3.70 -3.79 -9.10
C ALA A 124 -4.36 -3.53 -7.72
N PRO A 125 -5.30 -2.57 -7.62
CA PRO A 125 -6.05 -2.34 -6.40
C PRO A 125 -7.02 -3.50 -6.15
N ILE A 126 -7.17 -3.89 -4.89
CA ILE A 126 -8.15 -4.86 -4.43
C ILE A 126 -9.03 -4.24 -3.35
N THR A 127 -10.30 -4.62 -3.31
CA THR A 127 -11.23 -4.20 -2.24
C THR A 127 -11.44 -5.37 -1.31
N ILE A 128 -11.16 -5.17 -0.02
CA ILE A 128 -11.28 -6.20 1.01
C ILE A 128 -12.01 -5.67 2.25
N GLY A 129 -12.61 -6.57 3.00
CA GLY A 129 -12.99 -6.30 4.39
C GLY A 129 -11.74 -6.14 5.26
N THR A 130 -11.88 -5.40 6.36
CA THR A 130 -10.83 -5.21 7.35
C THR A 130 -11.16 -5.97 8.63
N GLY A 131 -10.14 -6.38 9.38
CA GLY A 131 -10.30 -7.01 10.68
C GLY A 131 -10.90 -6.04 11.70
N ASN A 132 -11.54 -6.57 12.74
CA ASN A 132 -12.07 -5.78 13.85
C ASN A 132 -11.29 -6.03 15.15
N PRO A 133 -10.31 -5.19 15.51
CA PRO A 133 -9.52 -5.38 16.72
C PRO A 133 -10.29 -5.06 18.02
N THR A 134 -11.52 -4.57 17.94
CA THR A 134 -12.31 -4.13 19.12
C THR A 134 -13.34 -5.15 19.61
N THR A 135 -13.51 -6.28 18.92
CA THR A 135 -14.34 -7.38 19.42
C THR A 135 -13.65 -8.09 20.59
N SER A 136 -14.42 -8.83 21.38
CA SER A 136 -13.89 -9.75 22.40
C SER A 136 -14.33 -11.18 22.06
N PRO A 137 -13.41 -12.08 21.66
CA PRO A 137 -11.97 -11.83 21.43
C PRO A 137 -11.70 -10.93 20.20
N PRO A 138 -10.52 -10.28 20.10
CA PRO A 138 -10.17 -9.44 18.95
C PRO A 138 -10.26 -10.23 17.63
N GLY A 139 -10.90 -9.63 16.63
CA GLY A 139 -10.98 -10.19 15.29
C GLY A 139 -9.59 -10.27 14.66
N THR A 140 -9.36 -11.33 13.88
CA THR A 140 -8.10 -11.50 13.14
C THR A 140 -7.96 -10.44 12.06
N PRO A 141 -6.77 -9.84 11.86
CA PRO A 141 -6.53 -8.96 10.73
C PRO A 141 -6.79 -9.69 9.41
N THR A 142 -7.31 -8.99 8.41
CA THR A 142 -7.72 -9.61 7.15
C THR A 142 -6.53 -9.84 6.21
N ASP A 143 -6.43 -11.04 5.63
CA ASP A 143 -5.48 -11.35 4.57
C ASP A 143 -5.82 -10.59 3.27
N MET A 144 -4.81 -10.27 2.46
CA MET A 144 -4.98 -9.55 1.18
C MET A 144 -5.44 -10.47 0.04
N VAL A 145 -6.56 -11.17 0.24
CA VAL A 145 -7.12 -12.10 -0.75
C VAL A 145 -7.43 -11.36 -2.06
N GLY A 146 -7.01 -11.94 -3.19
CA GLY A 146 -7.14 -11.34 -4.51
C GLY A 146 -5.91 -10.53 -4.97
N LEU A 147 -4.90 -10.33 -4.11
CA LEU A 147 -3.65 -9.71 -4.53
C LEU A 147 -2.96 -10.56 -5.60
N THR A 148 -2.54 -9.93 -6.68
CA THR A 148 -1.73 -10.55 -7.75
C THR A 148 -0.30 -10.03 -7.72
N GLY A 149 0.66 -10.89 -8.09
CA GLY A 149 2.06 -10.49 -8.27
C GLY A 149 2.24 -9.46 -9.39
N PHE A 150 3.37 -8.76 -9.37
CA PHE A 150 3.74 -7.78 -10.39
C PHE A 150 5.26 -7.66 -10.52
N THR A 151 5.72 -7.06 -11.62
CA THR A 151 7.14 -6.84 -11.89
C THR A 151 7.46 -5.35 -11.72
N LEU A 152 8.57 -5.05 -11.04
CA LEU A 152 9.07 -3.67 -10.95
C LEU A 152 9.54 -3.20 -12.32
N VAL A 153 9.28 -1.93 -12.63
CA VAL A 153 9.66 -1.30 -13.88
C VAL A 153 10.68 -0.19 -13.61
N PRO A 154 11.78 -0.10 -14.39
CA PRO A 154 12.70 1.02 -14.28
C PRO A 154 12.01 2.35 -14.61
N GLU A 155 12.50 3.42 -14.02
CA GLU A 155 12.11 4.78 -14.45
C GLU A 155 12.45 5.00 -15.93
N PRO A 156 11.55 5.60 -16.73
CA PRO A 156 11.89 6.05 -18.07
C PRO A 156 13.06 7.03 -18.00
N SER A 157 14.10 6.83 -18.82
CA SER A 157 15.24 7.75 -18.84
C SER A 157 14.79 9.15 -19.26
N THR A 158 14.83 10.11 -18.33
CA THR A 158 14.49 11.51 -18.57
C THR A 158 15.32 12.10 -19.72
N ILE A 159 16.59 11.68 -19.83
CA ILE A 159 17.48 12.08 -20.92
C ILE A 159 17.01 11.51 -22.25
N ALA A 160 16.62 10.24 -22.31
CA ALA A 160 16.09 9.64 -23.54
C ALA A 160 14.80 10.35 -23.98
N LEU A 161 13.93 10.69 -23.04
CA LEU A 161 12.70 11.45 -23.31
C LEU A 161 13.00 12.88 -23.79
N ALA A 162 14.00 13.54 -23.20
CA ALA A 162 14.45 14.87 -23.61
C ALA A 162 15.05 14.86 -25.03
N ILE A 163 15.92 13.89 -25.34
CA ILE A 163 16.49 13.72 -26.68
C ILE A 163 15.38 13.45 -27.71
N LEU A 164 14.41 12.58 -27.37
CA LEU A 164 13.27 12.31 -28.24
C LEU A 164 12.42 13.57 -28.48
N GLY A 165 12.18 14.37 -27.44
CA GLY A 165 11.49 15.65 -27.55
C GLY A 165 12.23 16.66 -28.44
N ILE A 166 13.55 16.78 -28.27
CA ILE A 166 14.41 17.64 -29.12
C ILE A 166 14.39 17.15 -30.57
N ALA A 167 14.52 15.83 -30.80
CA ALA A 167 14.45 15.25 -32.13
C ALA A 167 13.11 15.55 -32.81
N GLY A 168 11.99 15.39 -32.10
CA GLY A 168 10.67 15.77 -32.59
C GLY A 168 10.54 17.26 -32.93
N LEU A 169 11.11 18.14 -32.10
CA LEU A 169 11.13 19.58 -32.35
C LEU A 169 11.96 19.94 -33.60
N LEU A 170 13.13 19.31 -33.78
CA LEU A 170 14.00 19.53 -34.93
C LEU A 170 13.36 19.03 -36.23
N ILE A 171 12.64 17.90 -36.20
CA ILE A 171 11.87 17.39 -37.34
C ILE A 171 10.73 18.35 -37.69
N ARG A 172 10.00 18.87 -36.70
CA ARG A 172 8.93 19.86 -36.93
C ARG A 172 9.44 21.16 -37.52
N ARG A 173 10.65 21.62 -37.16
CA ARG A 173 11.26 22.84 -37.72
C ARG A 173 11.73 22.69 -39.17
N ARG A 174 11.80 21.46 -39.69
CA ARG A 174 12.21 21.15 -41.07
C ARG A 174 11.02 20.97 -42.03
N LYS A 175 9.79 21.01 -41.52
CA LYS A 175 8.56 21.13 -42.32
C LYS A 175 8.06 22.56 -42.23
#